data_AF-A0A7C1T9N2-F1
#
_entry.id   AF-A0A7C1T9N2-F1
#
_cell.length_a   1.000
_cell.length_b   1.000
_cell.length_c   1.000
_cell.angle_alpha   90.00
_cell.angle_beta   90.00
_cell.angle_gamma   90.00
#
_symmetry.space_group_name_H-M   'P 1'
#
loop_
_entity.id
_entity.type
_entity.pdbx_description
1 polymer ?
#
loop_
_entity_poly.entity_id
_entity_poly.type
_entity_poly.pdbx_seq_one_letter_code
_entity_poly.pdbx_strand_id
1 'polypeptide(L)'
;MRARNYQERILAVSALISVVVLVIAGSTLALAALKASPFIAAMAQEEEEAPRRLEYPEAVAILGGVIAVVGSTAASSLALREIARAGFAASAEKPELSVWLLLMGGLAEGIAIYGLLVAILILGKI
;
A
#
# COMPACT_ATOMS: atom_id res chain seq x y z
N MET A 1 33.66 -3.72 -47.05
CA MET A 1 33.37 -3.48 -45.62
C MET A 1 32.08 -2.70 -45.34
N ARG A 2 31.58 -1.80 -46.20
CA ARG A 2 30.37 -1.00 -45.87
C ARG A 2 29.03 -1.79 -45.84
N ALA A 3 28.88 -2.86 -46.61
CA ALA A 3 27.60 -3.61 -46.68
C ALA A 3 27.25 -4.40 -45.40
N ARG A 4 28.26 -4.92 -44.66
CA ARG A 4 28.04 -5.67 -43.41
C ARG A 4 27.44 -4.79 -42.31
N ASN A 5 27.86 -3.53 -42.25
CA ASN A 5 27.40 -2.57 -41.25
C ASN A 5 25.94 -2.12 -41.47
N TYR A 6 25.40 -2.21 -42.70
CA TYR A 6 23.98 -1.90 -42.95
C TYR A 6 23.07 -3.05 -42.53
N GLN A 7 23.48 -4.31 -42.75
CA GLN A 7 22.68 -5.46 -42.32
C GLN A 7 22.60 -5.56 -40.79
N GLU A 8 23.70 -5.33 -40.07
CA GLU A 8 23.70 -5.29 -38.60
C GLU A 8 22.81 -4.16 -38.05
N ARG A 9 22.79 -2.99 -38.70
CA ARG A 9 21.92 -1.87 -38.31
C ARG A 9 20.44 -2.14 -38.59
N ILE A 10 20.10 -2.79 -39.70
CA ILE A 10 18.72 -3.16 -40.02
C ILE A 10 18.19 -4.23 -39.05
N LEU A 11 19.01 -5.23 -38.72
CA LEU A 11 18.68 -6.26 -37.73
C LEU A 11 18.57 -5.67 -36.31
N ALA A 12 19.43 -4.72 -35.95
CA ALA A 12 19.35 -4.04 -34.66
C ALA A 12 18.09 -3.16 -34.55
N VAL A 13 17.71 -2.48 -35.63
CA VAL A 13 16.49 -1.66 -35.66
C VAL A 13 15.23 -2.51 -35.60
N SER A 14 15.16 -3.64 -36.34
CA SER A 14 14.00 -4.54 -36.27
C SER A 14 13.89 -5.20 -34.90
N ALA A 15 15.02 -5.62 -34.30
CA ALA A 15 15.03 -6.16 -32.94
C ALA A 15 14.58 -5.12 -31.90
N LEU A 16 15.02 -3.86 -32.02
CA LEU A 16 14.58 -2.77 -31.15
C LEU A 16 13.08 -2.52 -31.26
N ILE A 17 12.53 -2.52 -32.48
CA ILE A 17 11.09 -2.37 -32.72
C ILE A 17 10.31 -3.52 -32.09
N SER A 18 10.78 -4.77 -32.24
CA SER A 18 10.15 -5.94 -31.62
C SER A 18 10.15 -5.86 -30.08
N VAL A 19 11.24 -5.39 -29.47
CA VAL A 19 11.32 -5.20 -28.02
C VAL A 19 10.34 -4.14 -27.55
N VAL A 20 10.25 -3.01 -28.25
CA VAL A 20 9.30 -1.93 -27.91
C VAL A 20 7.86 -2.42 -27.99
N VAL A 21 7.50 -3.18 -29.03
CA VAL A 21 6.15 -3.76 -29.19
C VAL A 21 5.84 -4.74 -28.05
N LEU A 22 6.80 -5.59 -27.65
CA LEU A 22 6.61 -6.53 -26.54
C LEU A 22 6.43 -5.81 -25.20
N VAL A 23 7.17 -4.72 -24.95
CA VAL A 23 7.02 -3.92 -23.71
C VAL A 23 5.65 -3.26 -23.65
N ILE A 24 5.17 -2.70 -24.76
CA ILE A 24 3.84 -2.07 -24.83
C ILE A 24 2.75 -3.12 -24.62
N ALA A 25 2.84 -4.27 -25.30
CA ALA A 25 1.88 -5.36 -25.16
C ALA A 25 1.86 -5.96 -23.75
N GLY A 26 3.03 -6.13 -23.13
CA GLY A 26 3.13 -6.59 -21.74
C GLY A 26 2.52 -5.60 -20.75
N SER A 27 2.74 -4.30 -20.97
CA SER A 27 2.20 -3.24 -20.11
C SER A 27 0.67 -3.15 -20.21
N THR A 28 0.09 -3.30 -21.40
CA THR A 28 -1.38 -3.29 -21.56
C THR A 28 -2.01 -4.54 -20.96
N LEU A 29 -1.36 -5.71 -21.06
CA LEU A 29 -1.83 -6.93 -20.41
C LEU A 29 -1.79 -6.83 -18.88
N ALA A 30 -0.72 -6.25 -18.32
CA ALA A 30 -0.57 -6.05 -16.88
C ALA A 30 -1.66 -5.12 -16.32
N LEU A 31 -1.97 -4.04 -17.03
CA LEU A 31 -3.05 -3.12 -16.66
C LEU A 31 -4.43 -3.80 -16.73
N ALA A 32 -4.67 -4.64 -17.74
CA ALA A 32 -5.91 -5.41 -17.84
C ALA A 32 -6.05 -6.45 -16.71
N ALA A 33 -4.96 -7.14 -16.37
CA ALA A 33 -4.92 -8.10 -15.27
C ALA A 33 -5.17 -7.43 -13.90
N LEU A 34 -4.64 -6.22 -13.70
CA LEU A 34 -4.86 -5.46 -12.47
C LEU A 34 -6.32 -5.03 -12.32
N LYS A 35 -6.95 -4.58 -13.42
CA LYS A 35 -8.39 -4.24 -13.43
C LYS A 35 -9.30 -5.45 -13.27
N ALA A 36 -8.89 -6.61 -13.77
CA ALA A 36 -9.61 -7.87 -13.62
C ALA A 36 -9.37 -8.54 -12.25
N SER A 37 -8.50 -7.97 -11.40
CA SER A 37 -8.23 -8.53 -10.08
C SER A 37 -9.50 -8.43 -9.22
N PRO A 38 -9.99 -9.55 -8.65
CA PRO A 38 -11.18 -9.55 -7.81
C PRO A 38 -10.99 -8.69 -6.55
N PHE A 39 -9.74 -8.48 -6.13
CA PHE A 39 -9.40 -7.58 -5.01
C PHE A 39 -9.59 -6.10 -5.37
N ILE A 40 -9.14 -5.68 -6.56
CA ILE A 40 -9.33 -4.31 -7.06
C ILE A 40 -10.81 -4.07 -7.38
N ALA A 41 -11.49 -5.07 -7.96
CA ALA A 41 -12.91 -5.01 -8.24
C ALA A 41 -13.74 -4.86 -6.94
N ALA A 42 -13.37 -5.56 -5.87
CA ALA A 42 -14.00 -5.40 -4.55
C ALA A 42 -13.74 -4.02 -3.93
N MET A 43 -12.58 -3.41 -4.16
CA MET A 43 -12.28 -2.04 -3.72
C MET A 43 -12.95 -0.96 -4.58
N ALA A 44 -13.19 -1.25 -5.86
CA ALA A 44 -13.83 -0.33 -6.81
C ALA A 44 -15.36 -0.30 -6.70
N GLN A 45 -15.95 -1.19 -5.90
CA GLN A 45 -17.36 -1.12 -5.49
C GLN A 45 -17.53 -0.12 -4.33
N GLU A 46 -16.98 1.08 -4.45
CA GLU A 46 -17.52 2.24 -3.74
C GLU A 46 -18.62 2.78 -4.64
N GLU A 47 -19.86 2.34 -4.37
CA GLU A 47 -21.03 2.85 -5.05
C GLU A 47 -21.20 4.34 -4.75
N GLU A 48 -21.28 5.13 -5.82
CA GLU A 48 -21.61 6.55 -5.79
C GLU A 48 -23.09 6.68 -5.39
N GLU A 49 -23.37 6.60 -4.08
CA GLU A 49 -24.71 6.78 -3.53
C GLU A 49 -25.10 8.26 -3.58
N ALA A 50 -26.30 8.53 -4.11
CA ALA A 50 -26.99 9.82 -3.98
C ALA A 50 -27.00 10.25 -2.49
N PRO A 51 -26.92 11.55 -2.15
CA PRO A 51 -26.66 12.01 -0.79
C PRO A 51 -27.70 11.45 0.19
N ARG A 52 -27.33 10.37 0.87
CA ARG A 52 -28.13 9.73 1.92
C ARG A 52 -28.10 10.65 3.12
N ARG A 53 -29.27 10.93 3.69
CA ARG A 53 -29.37 11.68 4.94
C ARG A 53 -28.75 10.80 6.03
N LEU A 54 -27.64 11.24 6.61
CA LEU A 54 -27.01 10.53 7.73
C LEU A 54 -28.00 10.41 8.88
N GLU A 55 -28.37 9.18 9.23
CA GLU A 55 -29.17 8.94 10.41
C GLU A 55 -28.31 9.09 11.67
N TYR A 56 -28.94 9.42 12.80
CA TYR A 56 -28.22 9.63 14.06
C TYR A 56 -27.37 8.40 14.48
N PRO A 57 -27.85 7.14 14.35
CA PRO A 57 -27.04 5.96 14.65
C PRO A 57 -25.80 5.83 13.75
N GLU A 58 -25.94 6.13 12.45
CA GLU A 58 -24.84 6.08 11.49
C GLU A 58 -23.79 7.14 11.81
N ALA A 59 -24.21 8.37 12.12
CA ALA A 59 -23.31 9.45 12.50
C ALA A 59 -22.48 9.10 13.75
N VAL A 60 -23.11 8.46 14.74
CA VAL A 60 -22.41 7.98 15.94
C VAL A 60 -21.42 6.85 15.61
N ALA A 61 -21.78 5.93 14.71
CA ALA A 61 -20.90 4.85 14.27
C ALA A 61 -19.67 5.40 13.51
N ILE A 62 -19.88 6.36 12.61
CA ILE A 62 -18.79 7.05 11.89
C ILE A 62 -17.86 7.76 12.88
N LEU A 63 -18.40 8.52 13.84
CA LEU A 63 -17.59 9.17 14.88
C LEU A 63 -16.83 8.16 15.72
N GLY A 64 -17.45 7.03 16.09
CA GLY A 64 -16.80 5.94 16.80
C GLY A 64 -15.61 5.36 16.02
N GLY A 65 -15.78 5.14 14.71
CA GLY A 65 -14.70 4.72 13.82
C GLY A 65 -13.56 5.73 13.75
N VAL A 66 -13.87 7.02 13.60
CA VAL A 66 -12.86 8.10 13.58
C VAL A 66 -12.07 8.14 14.88
N ILE A 67 -12.73 8.08 16.03
CA ILE A 67 -12.08 8.10 17.35
C ILE A 67 -11.17 6.88 17.51
N ALA A 68 -11.60 5.69 17.08
CA ALA A 68 -10.81 4.47 17.15
C ALA A 68 -9.49 4.60 16.36
N VAL A 69 -9.55 5.10 15.12
CA VAL A 69 -8.36 5.27 14.27
C VAL A 69 -7.45 6.38 14.78
N VAL A 70 -8.00 7.55 15.11
CA VAL A 70 -7.20 8.70 15.58
C VAL A 70 -6.53 8.37 16.91
N GLY A 71 -7.27 7.76 17.84
CA GLY A 71 -6.73 7.36 19.14
C GLY A 71 -5.61 6.32 19.01
N SER A 72 -5.81 5.29 18.19
CA SER A 72 -4.81 4.22 18.03
C SER A 72 -3.55 4.72 17.31
N THR A 73 -3.70 5.51 16.24
CA THR A 73 -2.57 6.04 15.46
C THR A 73 -1.77 7.08 16.23
N ALA A 74 -2.43 7.93 17.02
CA ALA A 74 -1.75 8.84 17.94
C ALA A 74 -0.92 8.07 18.97
N ALA A 75 -1.48 7.06 19.63
CA ALA A 75 -0.75 6.22 20.58
C ALA A 75 0.43 5.47 19.92
N SER A 76 0.21 4.88 18.75
CA SER A 76 1.23 4.17 17.98
C SER A 76 2.39 5.09 17.58
N SER A 77 2.11 6.31 17.11
CA SER A 77 3.15 7.27 16.73
C SER A 77 4.07 7.66 17.90
N LEU A 78 3.51 7.80 19.10
CA LEU A 78 4.29 8.10 20.30
C LEU A 78 5.22 6.94 20.68
N ALA A 79 4.73 5.70 20.58
CA ALA A 79 5.54 4.51 20.79
C ALA A 79 6.64 4.39 19.72
N LEU A 80 6.29 4.52 18.44
CA LEU A 80 7.23 4.45 17.32
C LEU A 80 8.31 5.52 17.40
N ARG A 81 7.99 6.73 17.89
CA ARG A 81 8.96 7.80 18.10
C ARG A 81 10.10 7.36 19.03
N GLU A 82 9.77 6.77 20.18
CA GLU A 82 10.78 6.34 21.14
C GLU A 82 11.51 5.08 20.68
N ILE A 83 10.78 4.14 20.06
CA ILE A 83 11.37 2.93 19.46
C ILE A 83 12.40 3.30 18.39
N ALA A 84 12.08 4.24 17.50
CA ALA A 84 13.01 4.69 16.47
C ALA A 84 14.23 5.39 17.09
N ARG A 85 14.03 6.34 18.02
CA ARG A 85 15.13 7.10 18.63
C ARG A 85 16.10 6.20 19.41
N ALA A 86 15.58 5.41 20.34
CA ALA A 86 16.40 4.56 21.20
C ALA A 86 16.88 3.30 20.46
N GLY A 87 16.02 2.71 19.63
CA GLY A 87 16.30 1.47 18.95
C GLY A 87 17.34 1.60 17.84
N PHE A 88 17.28 2.66 17.01
CA PHE A 88 18.32 2.87 16.00
C PHE A 88 19.67 3.19 16.66
N ALA A 89 19.69 4.00 17.73
CA ALA A 89 20.90 4.26 18.49
C ALA A 89 21.49 2.97 19.10
N ALA A 90 20.67 2.13 19.73
CA ALA A 90 21.11 0.86 20.30
C ALA A 90 21.59 -0.13 19.23
N SER A 91 20.91 -0.18 18.06
CA SER A 91 21.33 -1.04 16.95
C SER A 91 22.66 -0.64 16.31
N ALA A 92 23.04 0.64 16.42
CA ALA A 92 24.32 1.13 15.93
C ALA A 92 25.50 0.62 16.79
N GLU A 93 25.29 0.43 18.09
CA GLU A 93 26.30 -0.14 18.98
C GLU A 93 26.31 -1.68 18.95
N LYS A 94 25.12 -2.30 18.91
CA LYS A 94 24.93 -3.75 18.92
C LYS A 94 23.98 -4.17 17.81
N PRO A 95 24.50 -4.63 16.65
CA PRO A 95 23.68 -4.92 15.49
C PRO A 95 22.66 -6.03 15.74
N GLU A 96 22.89 -6.91 16.72
CA GLU A 96 21.97 -7.99 17.11
C GLU A 96 20.65 -7.44 17.67
N LEU A 97 20.63 -6.19 18.16
CA LEU A 97 19.43 -5.52 18.67
C LEU A 97 18.48 -5.05 17.57
N SER A 98 18.90 -5.06 16.30
CA SER A 98 18.06 -4.65 15.16
C SER A 98 16.79 -5.51 15.04
N VAL A 99 16.86 -6.80 15.41
CA VAL A 99 15.70 -7.70 15.41
C VAL A 99 14.69 -7.29 16.48
N TRP A 100 15.17 -6.89 17.66
CA TRP A 100 14.32 -6.40 18.74
C TRP A 100 13.68 -5.06 18.39
N LEU A 101 14.43 -4.17 17.72
CA LEU A 101 13.89 -2.93 17.16
C LEU A 101 12.72 -3.23 16.21
N LEU A 102 12.88 -4.17 15.28
CA LEU A 102 11.81 -4.56 14.35
C LEU A 102 10.60 -5.15 15.07
N LEU A 103 10.82 -6.01 16.08
CA LEU A 103 9.75 -6.62 16.88
C LEU A 103 8.95 -5.58 17.65
N MET A 104 9.63 -4.64 18.31
CA MET A 104 8.98 -3.55 19.04
C MET A 104 8.26 -2.59 18.09
N GLY A 105 8.87 -2.28 16.94
CA GLY A 105 8.25 -1.47 15.90
C GLY A 105 6.96 -2.10 15.36
N GLY A 106 7.00 -3.39 15.05
CA GLY A 106 5.82 -4.15 14.62
C GLY A 106 4.73 -4.24 15.68
N LEU A 107 5.09 -4.38 16.97
CA LEU A 107 4.13 -4.32 18.09
C LEU A 107 3.45 -2.94 18.19
N ALA A 108 4.21 -1.85 18.01
CA ALA A 108 3.66 -0.51 18.02
C ALA A 108 2.78 -0.22 16.81
N GLU A 109 3.15 -0.68 15.61
CA GLU A 109 2.31 -0.62 14.41
C GLU A 109 1.04 -1.48 14.58
N GLY A 110 1.16 -2.60 15.30
CA GLY A 110 0.07 -3.44 15.77
C GLY A 110 -1.08 -2.65 16.42
N ILE A 111 -0.75 -1.64 17.23
CA ILE A 111 -1.74 -0.77 17.88
C ILE A 111 -2.54 0.01 16.84
N ALA A 112 -1.87 0.56 15.83
CA ALA A 112 -2.51 1.34 14.77
C ALA A 112 -3.47 0.47 13.95
N ILE A 113 -3.03 -0.71 13.50
CA ILE A 113 -3.85 -1.62 12.70
C ILE A 113 -5.04 -2.17 13.51
N TYR A 114 -4.92 -2.33 14.83
CA TYR A 114 -6.06 -2.72 15.67
C TYR A 114 -7.14 -1.64 15.71
N GLY A 115 -6.78 -0.37 15.81
CA GLY A 115 -7.77 0.72 15.75
C GLY A 115 -8.44 0.83 14.37
N LEU A 116 -7.69 0.61 13.29
CA LEU A 116 -8.26 0.50 11.94
C LEU A 116 -9.23 -0.69 11.82
N LEU A 117 -8.84 -1.86 12.33
CA LEU A 117 -9.68 -3.06 12.34
C LEU A 117 -10.98 -2.82 13.11
N VAL A 118 -10.90 -2.21 14.29
CA VAL A 118 -12.09 -1.86 15.07
C VAL A 118 -12.99 -0.89 14.31
N ALA A 119 -12.43 0.13 13.64
CA ALA A 119 -13.21 1.04 12.82
C ALA A 119 -13.92 0.32 11.67
N ILE A 120 -13.24 -0.59 10.97
CA ILE A 120 -13.86 -1.42 9.92
C ILE A 120 -14.99 -2.28 10.48
N LEU A 121 -14.82 -2.86 11.69
CA LEU A 121 -15.88 -3.66 12.34
C LEU A 121 -17.08 -2.83 12.81
N ILE A 122 -16.88 -1.54 13.14
CA ILE A 122 -17.95 -0.62 13.49
C ILE A 122 -18.71 -0.21 12.23
N LEU A 123 -17.99 0.21 11.18
CA LEU A 123 -18.57 0.69 9.93
C LEU A 123 -19.19 -0.45 9.11
N GLY A 124 -18.70 -1.68 9.23
CA GLY A 124 -19.29 -2.84 8.56
C GLY A 124 -20.64 -3.29 9.14
N LYS A 125 -21.19 -2.58 10.13
CA LYS A 125 -22.52 -2.83 10.72
C LYS A 125 -23.57 -1.79 10.34
N ILE A 126 -23.17 -0.73 9.65
CA ILE A 126 -24.06 0.28 9.06
C ILE A 126 -24.11 0.04 7.55
#